data_AF-A0A2R2ISH9-F1
#
_entry.id   AF-A0A2R2ISH9-F1
#
_cell.length_a   1.000
_cell.length_b   1.000
_cell.length_c   1.000
_cell.angle_alpha   90.00
_cell.angle_beta   90.00
_cell.angle_gamma   90.00
#
_symmetry.space_group_name_H-M   'P 1'
#
loop_
_entity.id
_entity.type
_entity.pdbx_description
1 polymer ?
#
loop_
_entity_poly.entity_id
_entity_poly.type
_entity_poly.pdbx_seq_one_letter_code
_entity_poly.pdbx_strand_id
1 'polypeptide(L)'
;MLVTFSIVTVALQTGEDRAIIQAKEVAKASLNDPSSAIFRNVVFKKESEDGTFTRGYVCGYVNGKNSFGAMVGERRFVARAVFGKNVLDVADLQIEPGPDLNGNAAMQAFDKVYWVPSCEVSPRGNA
;
A
#
# COMPACT_ATOMS: atom_id res chain seq x y z
N MET A 1 11.02 41.05 -24.70
CA MET A 1 9.90 40.25 -24.15
C MET A 1 10.39 38.81 -24.05
N LEU A 2 10.81 38.37 -22.85
CA LEU A 2 11.27 36.99 -22.62
C LEU A 2 10.04 36.10 -22.46
N VAL A 3 9.89 35.10 -23.33
CA VAL A 3 8.87 34.05 -23.17
C VAL A 3 9.50 32.93 -22.34
N THR A 4 9.17 32.87 -21.05
CA THR A 4 9.59 31.75 -20.20
C THR A 4 8.74 30.54 -20.53
N PHE A 5 9.29 29.58 -21.27
CA PHE A 5 8.69 28.26 -21.44
C PHE A 5 8.89 27.46 -20.16
N SER A 6 7.87 27.39 -19.32
CA SER A 6 7.82 26.43 -18.21
C SER A 6 7.69 25.03 -18.80
N ILE A 7 8.76 24.24 -18.74
CA ILE A 7 8.72 22.82 -19.10
C ILE A 7 7.96 22.11 -17.97
N VAL A 8 6.67 21.85 -18.20
CA VAL A 8 5.89 20.96 -17.33
C VAL A 8 6.31 19.54 -17.67
N THR A 9 7.19 18.95 -16.87
CA THR A 9 7.52 17.53 -16.97
C THR A 9 6.31 16.72 -16.48
N VAL A 10 5.56 16.16 -17.43
CA VAL A 10 4.58 15.12 -17.11
C VAL A 10 5.37 13.90 -16.63
N ALA A 11 5.37 13.64 -15.33
CA ALA A 11 5.89 12.38 -14.80
C ALA A 11 5.01 11.25 -15.35
N LEU A 12 5.60 10.39 -16.18
CA LEU A 12 4.92 9.21 -16.69
C LEU A 12 4.66 8.27 -15.50
N GLN A 13 3.44 8.26 -14.97
CA GLN A 13 3.07 7.35 -13.89
C GLN A 13 3.02 5.92 -14.42
N THR A 14 3.78 5.04 -13.78
CA THR A 14 3.80 3.61 -14.10
C THR A 14 2.54 2.91 -13.57
N GLY A 15 2.34 1.65 -13.95
CA GLY A 15 1.31 0.80 -13.36
C GLY A 15 1.48 0.65 -11.85
N GLU A 16 2.72 0.49 -11.40
CA GLU A 16 3.08 0.38 -9.98
C GLU A 16 2.75 1.67 -9.21
N ASP A 17 3.06 2.83 -9.78
CA ASP A 17 2.72 4.12 -9.15
C ASP A 17 1.21 4.25 -8.93
N ARG A 18 0.40 3.88 -9.94
CA ARG A 18 -1.06 3.91 -9.83
C ARG A 18 -1.58 2.92 -8.80
N ALA A 19 -1.00 1.71 -8.72
CA ALA A 19 -1.33 0.74 -7.69
C ALA A 19 -1.01 1.26 -6.29
N ILE A 20 0.15 1.88 -6.09
CA ILE A 20 0.55 2.50 -4.81
C ILE A 20 -0.40 3.64 -4.43
N ILE A 21 -0.73 4.53 -5.38
CA ILE A 21 -1.67 5.63 -5.16
C ILE A 21 -3.03 5.09 -4.74
N GLN A 22 -3.57 4.13 -5.49
CA GLN A 22 -4.88 3.56 -5.19
C GLN A 22 -4.90 2.80 -3.85
N ALA A 23 -3.85 2.03 -3.53
CA ALA A 23 -3.73 1.36 -2.25
C ALA A 23 -3.68 2.32 -1.07
N LYS A 24 -3.00 3.47 -1.21
CA LYS A 24 -3.03 4.53 -0.20
C LYS A 24 -4.43 5.09 -0.01
N GLU A 25 -5.20 5.34 -1.07
CA GLU A 25 -6.57 5.84 -0.93
C GLU A 25 -7.50 4.82 -0.27
N VAL A 26 -7.39 3.53 -0.62
CA VAL A 26 -8.17 2.46 0.03
C VAL A 26 -7.79 2.33 1.51
N ALA A 27 -6.49 2.33 1.84
CA ALA A 27 -6.00 2.31 3.23
C ALA A 27 -6.47 3.54 4.02
N LYS A 28 -6.37 4.72 3.43
CA LYS A 28 -6.80 5.99 4.01
C LYS A 28 -8.30 5.99 4.32
N ALA A 29 -9.13 5.50 3.39
CA ALA A 29 -10.58 5.43 3.58
C ALA A 29 -10.99 4.47 4.71
N SER A 30 -10.12 3.53 5.10
CA SER A 30 -10.37 2.61 6.23
C SER A 30 -10.03 3.18 7.61
N LEU A 31 -9.42 4.37 7.68
CA LEU A 31 -9.07 5.02 8.95
C LEU A 31 -10.27 5.77 9.55
N ASN A 32 -10.27 5.95 10.88
CA ASN A 32 -11.27 6.76 11.58
C ASN A 32 -11.29 8.23 11.13
N ASP A 33 -10.12 8.80 10.86
CA ASP A 33 -9.96 10.12 10.23
C ASP A 33 -9.10 9.98 8.95
N PRO A 34 -9.73 9.80 7.77
CA PRO A 34 -9.02 9.66 6.50
C PRO A 34 -8.13 10.87 6.16
N SER A 35 -8.46 12.07 6.62
CA SER A 35 -7.67 13.27 6.32
C SER A 35 -6.32 13.30 7.05
N SER A 36 -6.22 12.54 8.14
CA SER A 36 -5.02 12.44 8.98
C SER A 36 -4.00 11.38 8.54
N ALA A 37 -4.26 10.68 7.42
CA ALA A 37 -3.44 9.57 6.99
C ALA A 37 -1.99 9.99 6.72
N ILE A 38 -1.05 9.33 7.39
CA ILE A 38 0.40 9.47 7.15
C ILE A 38 0.94 8.12 6.68
N PHE A 39 1.53 8.11 5.50
CA PHE A 39 2.10 6.90 4.89
C PHE A 39 3.62 6.90 4.92
N ARG A 40 4.22 5.73 5.18
CA ARG A 40 5.67 5.52 5.13
C ARG A 40 6.03 4.21 4.45
N ASN A 41 7.19 4.18 3.80
CA ASN A 41 7.81 3.02 3.15
C ASN A 41 6.81 2.20 2.30
N VAL A 42 5.97 2.88 1.52
CA VAL A 42 4.97 2.21 0.66
C VAL A 42 5.63 1.78 -0.64
N VAL A 43 5.61 0.48 -0.93
CA VAL A 43 6.25 -0.13 -2.08
C VAL A 43 5.34 -1.18 -2.72
N PHE A 44 5.45 -1.37 -4.03
CA PHE A 44 4.85 -2.50 -4.73
C PHE A 44 5.81 -3.69 -4.74
N LYS A 45 5.30 -4.89 -4.46
CA LYS A 45 6.00 -6.17 -4.48
C LYS A 45 5.35 -7.05 -5.54
N LYS A 46 5.99 -7.15 -6.71
CA LYS A 46 5.48 -7.90 -7.87
C LYS A 46 5.45 -9.40 -7.61
N GLU A 47 4.29 -10.02 -7.47
CA GLU A 47 4.13 -11.48 -7.32
C GLU A 47 4.29 -12.23 -8.65
N SER A 48 3.64 -11.73 -9.71
CA SER A 48 3.68 -12.36 -11.03
C SER A 48 3.36 -11.36 -12.14
N GLU A 49 3.66 -11.75 -13.38
CA GLU A 49 3.39 -10.95 -14.58
C GLU A 49 3.02 -11.90 -15.73
N ASP A 50 1.88 -11.67 -16.38
CA ASP A 50 1.36 -12.50 -17.47
C ASP A 50 1.15 -11.72 -18.76
N GLY A 51 2.21 -11.07 -19.24
CA GLY A 51 2.23 -10.31 -20.48
C GLY A 51 1.43 -9.00 -20.42
N THR A 52 0.12 -9.06 -20.14
CA THR A 52 -0.76 -7.88 -20.07
C THR A 52 -1.01 -7.40 -18.65
N PHE A 53 -0.96 -8.29 -17.64
CA PHE A 53 -1.20 -7.92 -16.25
C PHE A 53 0.01 -8.20 -15.37
N THR A 54 0.25 -7.28 -14.44
CA THR A 54 1.16 -7.45 -13.32
C THR A 54 0.32 -7.60 -12.06
N ARG A 55 0.64 -8.62 -11.26
CA ARG A 55 0.00 -8.88 -9.96
C ARG A 55 1.03 -8.75 -8.86
N GLY A 56 0.60 -8.29 -7.69
CA GLY A 56 1.47 -8.18 -6.54
C GLY A 56 0.75 -7.59 -5.35
N TYR A 57 1.55 -7.09 -4.42
CA TYR A 57 1.06 -6.50 -3.18
C TYR A 57 1.65 -5.12 -2.99
N VAL A 58 0.84 -4.16 -2.58
CA VAL A 58 1.32 -2.90 -2.04
C VAL A 58 1.47 -3.07 -0.54
N CYS A 59 2.70 -2.91 -0.06
CA CYS A 59 3.07 -3.04 1.34
C CYS A 59 3.56 -1.71 1.86
N GLY A 60 3.23 -1.36 3.09
CA GLY A 60 3.79 -0.17 3.71
C GLY A 60 3.23 0.06 5.11
N TYR A 61 3.38 1.30 5.55
CA TYR A 61 2.94 1.72 6.87
C TYR A 61 1.94 2.86 6.76
N VAL A 62 0.93 2.83 7.60
CA VAL A 62 -0.11 3.86 7.70
C VAL A 62 -0.34 4.21 9.16
N ASN A 63 -0.46 5.51 9.45
CA ASN A 63 -0.89 6.04 10.73
C ASN A 63 -2.07 6.99 10.50
N GLY A 64 -2.88 7.20 11.52
CA GLY A 64 -4.01 8.12 11.50
C GLY A 64 -4.52 8.43 12.89
N LYS A 65 -5.38 9.43 12.98
CA LYS A 65 -6.05 9.82 14.22
C LYS A 65 -7.20 8.87 14.56
N ASN A 66 -7.45 8.69 15.84
CA ASN A 66 -8.71 8.14 16.34
C ASN A 66 -9.81 9.21 16.42
N SER A 67 -10.99 8.81 16.87
CA SER A 67 -12.15 9.71 17.08
C SER A 67 -11.92 10.80 18.12
N PHE A 68 -10.82 10.74 18.89
CA PHE A 68 -10.41 11.77 19.86
C PHE A 68 -9.36 12.73 19.29
N GLY A 69 -8.98 12.58 18.01
CA GLY A 69 -8.04 13.46 17.32
C GLY A 69 -6.56 13.18 17.57
N ALA A 70 -6.22 12.09 18.27
CA ALA A 70 -4.84 11.69 18.56
C ALA A 70 -4.35 10.59 17.60
N MET A 71 -3.08 10.69 17.16
CA MET A 71 -2.44 9.65 16.35
C MET A 71 -2.32 8.35 17.14
N VAL A 72 -2.75 7.23 16.54
CA VAL A 72 -2.81 5.94 17.27
C VAL A 72 -1.55 5.10 17.16
N GLY A 73 -0.60 5.51 16.32
CA GLY A 73 0.60 4.76 16.05
C GLY A 73 0.59 4.15 14.65
N GLU A 74 1.79 3.99 14.13
CA GLU A 74 2.00 3.43 12.80
C GLU A 74 1.68 1.94 12.80
N ARG A 75 0.91 1.49 11.79
CA ARG A 75 0.54 0.09 11.58
C ARG A 75 0.88 -0.31 10.15
N ARG A 76 1.29 -1.56 9.96
CA ARG A 76 1.55 -2.10 8.62
C ARG A 76 0.25 -2.29 7.84
N PHE A 77 0.31 -2.16 6.53
CA PHE A 77 -0.79 -2.55 5.64
C PHE A 77 -0.28 -3.32 4.43
N VAL A 78 -1.15 -4.21 3.93
CA VAL A 78 -0.97 -4.99 2.71
C VAL A 78 -2.24 -4.85 1.88
N ALA A 79 -2.12 -4.56 0.59
CA ALA A 79 -3.23 -4.59 -0.35
C ALA A 79 -2.82 -5.38 -1.60
N ARG A 80 -3.68 -6.26 -2.10
CA ARG A 80 -3.47 -6.94 -3.37
C ARG A 80 -3.69 -5.94 -4.50
N ALA A 81 -2.81 -5.94 -5.49
CA ALA A 81 -2.95 -5.09 -6.66
C ALA A 81 -2.74 -5.88 -7.96
N VAL A 82 -3.60 -5.60 -8.94
CA VAL A 82 -3.49 -6.10 -10.31
C VAL A 82 -3.63 -4.92 -11.25
N PHE A 83 -2.64 -4.72 -12.12
CA PHE A 83 -2.69 -3.64 -13.11
C PHE A 83 -2.20 -4.10 -14.47
N GLY A 84 -2.70 -3.45 -15.53
CA GLY A 84 -2.40 -3.81 -16.91
C GLY A 84 -3.02 -2.84 -17.90
N LYS A 85 -3.21 -3.30 -19.15
CA LYS A 85 -3.87 -2.50 -20.20
C LYS A 85 -5.28 -2.11 -19.77
N ASN A 86 -5.46 -0.84 -19.36
CA ASN A 86 -6.71 -0.24 -18.87
C ASN A 86 -7.34 -0.90 -17.63
N VAL A 87 -6.58 -1.73 -16.91
CA VAL A 87 -7.03 -2.37 -15.67
C VAL A 87 -6.18 -1.87 -14.52
N LEU A 88 -6.84 -1.47 -13.44
CA LEU A 88 -6.25 -1.22 -12.14
C LEU A 88 -7.26 -1.70 -11.11
N ASP A 89 -6.89 -2.76 -10.40
CA ASP A 89 -7.65 -3.30 -9.29
C ASP A 89 -6.76 -3.32 -8.05
N VAL A 90 -7.30 -2.81 -6.95
CA VAL A 90 -6.65 -2.83 -5.64
C VAL A 90 -7.68 -3.25 -4.62
N ALA A 91 -7.45 -4.40 -4.01
CA ALA A 91 -8.40 -5.10 -3.15
C ALA A 91 -7.67 -5.77 -1.98
N ASP A 92 -8.44 -6.53 -1.18
CA ASP A 92 -7.93 -7.31 -0.05
C ASP A 92 -7.06 -6.49 0.92
N LEU A 93 -7.46 -5.25 1.22
CA LEU A 93 -6.74 -4.43 2.18
C LEU A 93 -6.75 -5.10 3.55
N GLN A 94 -5.57 -5.31 4.11
CA GLN A 94 -5.34 -5.76 5.47
C GLN A 94 -4.46 -4.75 6.18
N ILE A 95 -4.92 -4.23 7.31
CA ILE A 95 -4.12 -3.39 8.20
C ILE A 95 -3.84 -4.19 9.46
N GLU A 96 -2.59 -4.19 9.89
CA GLU A 96 -2.14 -4.83 11.12
C GLU A 96 -3.07 -4.43 12.28
N PRO A 97 -3.66 -5.40 13.00
CA PRO A 97 -4.48 -5.10 14.16
C PRO A 97 -3.62 -4.52 15.29
N GLY A 98 -4.21 -3.70 16.14
CA GLY A 98 -3.55 -3.31 17.39
C GLY A 98 -3.38 -4.49 18.35
N PRO A 99 -2.64 -4.32 19.44
CA PRO A 99 -2.55 -5.33 20.50
C PRO A 99 -3.95 -5.68 21.02
N ASP A 100 -4.18 -6.96 21.29
CA ASP A 100 -5.43 -7.46 21.84
C ASP A 100 -5.33 -7.59 23.37
N LEU A 101 -6.47 -7.65 24.06
CA LEU A 101 -6.50 -7.74 25.54
C LEU A 101 -5.83 -9.01 26.08
N ASN A 102 -5.65 -10.03 25.24
CA ASN A 102 -5.11 -11.34 25.58
C ASN A 102 -3.68 -11.54 25.02
N GLY A 103 -3.06 -10.52 24.43
CA GLY A 103 -1.74 -10.58 23.81
C GLY A 103 -1.68 -10.02 22.39
N ASN A 104 -0.93 -10.70 21.52
CA ASN A 104 -0.61 -10.27 20.15
C ASN A 104 -0.98 -11.32 19.10
N ALA A 105 -1.96 -12.18 19.38
CA ALA A 105 -2.30 -13.30 18.49
C ALA A 105 -2.77 -12.80 17.11
N ALA A 106 -3.57 -11.72 17.07
CA ALA A 106 -4.01 -11.12 15.82
C ALA A 106 -2.85 -10.53 15.01
N MET A 107 -1.85 -9.94 15.68
CA MET A 107 -0.64 -9.41 15.04
C MET A 107 0.23 -10.55 14.48
N GLN A 108 0.40 -11.64 15.23
CA GLN A 108 1.11 -12.83 14.73
C GLN A 108 0.42 -13.47 13.53
N ALA A 109 -0.93 -13.51 13.54
CA ALA A 109 -1.70 -13.97 12.40
C ALA A 109 -1.51 -13.05 11.19
N PHE A 110 -1.52 -11.72 11.39
CA PHE A 110 -1.24 -10.76 10.34
C PHE A 110 0.15 -10.98 9.72
N ASP A 111 1.17 -11.18 10.56
CA ASP A 111 2.53 -11.46 10.12
C ASP A 111 2.58 -12.69 9.22
N LYS A 112 2.03 -13.81 9.71
CA LYS A 112 2.10 -15.10 9.05
C LYS A 112 1.27 -15.16 7.76
N VAL A 113 0.12 -14.52 7.73
CA VAL A 113 -0.86 -14.66 6.64
C VAL A 113 -0.67 -13.60 5.57
N TYR A 114 -0.32 -12.37 5.95
CA TYR A 114 -0.29 -11.24 5.03
C TYR A 114 1.12 -10.67 4.86
N TRP A 115 1.80 -10.33 5.95
CA TRP A 115 3.03 -9.54 5.85
C TRP A 115 4.22 -10.33 5.30
N VAL A 116 4.61 -11.43 5.96
CA VAL A 116 5.77 -12.23 5.57
C VAL A 116 5.68 -12.72 4.12
N PRO A 117 4.60 -13.42 3.70
CA PRO A 117 4.52 -13.97 2.35
C PRO A 117 4.44 -12.93 1.23
N SER A 118 3.94 -11.72 1.51
CA SER A 118 3.71 -10.68 0.48
C SER A 118 4.77 -9.57 0.48
N CYS A 119 5.32 -9.22 1.64
CA CYS A 119 6.09 -7.98 1.84
C CYS A 119 7.57 -8.22 2.17
N GLU A 120 7.88 -9.35 2.82
CA GLU A 120 9.27 -9.71 3.18
C GLU A 120 9.89 -10.70 2.19
N VAL A 121 9.11 -11.67 1.73
CA VAL A 121 9.59 -12.64 0.74
C VAL A 121 9.61 -11.98 -0.64
N SER A 122 10.82 -11.75 -1.16
CA SER A 122 10.98 -11.44 -2.59
C SER A 122 10.46 -12.63 -3.41
N PRO A 123 9.50 -12.44 -4.33
CA PRO A 123 9.06 -13.50 -5.21
C PRO A 123 10.21 -13.86 -6.15
N ARG A 124 10.93 -14.92 -5.79
CA ARG A 124 11.93 -15.66 -6.58
C ARG A 124 12.69 -14.79 -7.58
N GLY A 125 13.60 -13.97 -7.07
CA GLY A 125 14.86 -13.76 -7.78
C GLY A 125 15.78 -14.94 -7.49
N ASN A 126 15.66 -16.04 -8.24
CA ASN A 126 16.64 -17.12 -8.28
C ASN A 126 16.86 -17.52 -9.75
N ALA A 127 18.05 -17.16 -10.24
CA ALA A 127 18.69 -17.51 -11.52
C ALA A 127 18.08 -16.93 -12.80
#